data_AF-A0A962QJI5-F1
#
_entry.id   AF-A0A962QJI5-F1
#
_cell.length_a   1.000
_cell.length_b   1.000
_cell.length_c   1.000
_cell.angle_alpha   90.00
_cell.angle_beta   90.00
_cell.angle_gamma   90.00
#
_symmetry.space_group_name_H-M   'P 1'
#
loop_
_entity.id
_entity.type
_entity.pdbx_description
1 polymer ?
#
loop_
_entity_poly.entity_id
_entity_poly.type
_entity_poly.pdbx_seq_one_letter_code
_entity_poly.pdbx_strand_id
1 'polypeptide(L)'
;GQAANDVSAKVESTRKKLSGESERLISVSTAALESAQTASETFGKQSETLLKASQDAVQAAEKMHRNTLHVQRENFMNSAKFIVESLHSMSVDLTRIKDGEISEKTWKAFQKGDVSAFTRRLASVTDQTAIDKARDKFAKDTEFRTYVQRYIRQFEEMYAQAQTNDHGAMLSSTIASSETGKLYETLVSIAGKKSAISEGGVKAA
;
A
#
# COMPACT_ATOMS: atom_id res chain seq x y z
N GLY A 1 71.54 32.88 64.55
CA GLY A 1 71.49 31.51 65.10
C GLY A 1 71.09 30.55 64.00
N GLN A 2 71.66 29.33 63.98
CA GLN A 2 71.44 28.31 62.94
C GLN A 2 69.96 28.10 62.57
N ALA A 3 69.06 28.13 63.55
CA ALA A 3 67.62 27.97 63.32
C ALA A 3 67.02 28.99 62.32
N ALA A 4 67.49 30.24 62.32
CA ALA A 4 67.00 31.25 61.37
C ALA A 4 67.49 30.98 59.93
N ASN A 5 68.70 30.43 59.77
CA ASN A 5 69.22 30.02 58.47
C ASN A 5 68.49 28.79 57.93
N ASP A 6 68.17 27.81 58.79
CA ASP A 6 67.42 26.61 58.39
C ASP A 6 65.98 26.96 57.97
N VAL A 7 65.34 27.90 58.68
CA VAL A 7 64.01 28.42 58.30
C VAL A 7 64.07 29.12 56.95
N SER A 8 65.04 30.01 56.70
CA SER A 8 65.22 30.66 55.40
C SER A 8 65.49 29.67 54.27
N ALA A 9 66.35 28.66 54.50
CA ALA A 9 66.63 27.62 53.53
C ALA A 9 65.37 26.78 53.21
N LYS A 10 64.54 26.49 54.22
CA LYS A 10 63.28 25.76 54.04
C LYS A 10 62.23 26.59 53.29
N VAL A 11 62.13 27.88 53.59
CA VAL A 11 61.25 28.83 52.89
C VAL A 11 61.65 28.93 51.42
N GLU A 12 62.94 29.07 51.13
CA GLU A 12 63.45 29.16 49.75
C GLU A 12 63.22 27.85 48.97
N SER A 13 63.43 26.70 49.61
CA SER A 13 63.10 25.38 49.04
C SER A 13 61.60 25.25 48.74
N THR A 14 60.75 25.71 49.64
CA THR A 14 59.29 25.65 49.49
C THR A 14 58.81 26.59 48.37
N ARG A 15 59.38 27.80 48.28
CA ARG A 15 59.13 28.75 47.21
C ARG A 15 59.50 28.18 45.84
N LYS A 16 60.66 27.53 45.74
CA LYS A 16 61.12 26.88 44.50
C LYS A 16 60.21 25.72 44.08
N LYS A 17 59.76 24.90 45.04
CA LYS A 17 58.77 23.84 44.79
C LYS A 17 57.43 24.39 44.34
N LEU A 18 56.94 25.44 45.00
CA LEU A 18 55.68 26.10 44.64
C LEU A 18 55.74 26.73 43.23
N SER A 19 56.86 27.35 42.87
CA SER A 19 57.09 27.88 41.52
C SER A 19 57.05 26.76 40.48
N GLY A 20 57.75 25.64 40.72
CA GLY A 20 57.74 24.48 39.83
C GLY A 20 56.36 23.82 39.72
N GLU A 21 55.58 23.80 40.79
CA GLU A 21 54.21 23.30 40.77
C GLU A 21 53.27 24.22 40.00
N SER A 22 53.42 25.55 40.15
CA SER A 22 52.66 26.53 39.37
C SER A 22 52.95 26.43 37.87
N GLU A 23 54.21 26.24 37.49
CA GLU A 23 54.60 26.02 36.08
C GLU A 23 53.98 24.74 35.52
N ARG A 24 53.97 23.65 36.31
CA ARG A 24 53.28 22.41 35.94
C ARG A 24 51.79 22.58 35.80
N LEU A 25 51.14 23.29 36.73
CA LEU A 25 49.70 23.55 36.67
C LEU A 25 49.32 24.37 35.44
N ILE A 26 50.12 25.38 35.07
CA ILE A 26 49.91 26.15 33.84
C ILE A 26 50.03 25.22 32.62
N SER A 27 51.10 24.41 32.55
CA SER A 27 51.31 23.49 31.44
C SER A 27 50.18 22.47 31.29
N VAL A 28 49.74 21.86 32.39
CA VAL A 28 48.62 20.91 32.39
C VAL A 28 47.31 21.60 32.02
N SER A 29 47.07 22.83 32.49
CA SER A 29 45.87 23.60 32.15
C SER A 29 45.83 23.96 30.67
N THR A 30 46.98 24.38 30.10
CA THR A 30 47.10 24.65 28.66
C THR A 30 46.84 23.38 27.85
N ALA A 31 47.45 22.25 28.21
CA ALA A 31 47.22 20.98 27.54
C ALA A 31 45.75 20.51 27.66
N ALA A 32 45.10 20.76 28.79
CA ALA A 32 43.69 20.45 29.01
C ALA A 32 42.77 21.33 28.14
N LEU A 33 43.07 22.63 28.01
CA LEU A 33 42.33 23.54 27.13
C LEU A 33 42.47 23.15 25.65
N GLU A 34 43.69 22.83 25.20
CA GLU A 34 43.92 22.35 23.83
C GLU A 34 43.19 21.03 23.55
N SER A 35 43.21 20.10 24.52
CA SER A 35 42.49 18.84 24.42
C SER A 35 40.97 19.05 24.37
N ALA A 36 40.43 19.95 25.20
CA ALA A 36 39.01 20.31 25.20
C ALA A 36 38.59 20.98 23.89
N GLN A 37 39.44 21.85 23.32
CA GLN A 37 39.17 22.51 22.04
C GLN A 37 39.17 21.50 20.90
N THR A 38 40.14 20.59 20.86
CA THR A 38 40.21 19.49 19.88
C THR A 38 38.98 18.57 19.98
N ALA A 39 38.55 18.25 21.21
CA ALA A 39 37.35 17.47 21.45
C ALA A 39 36.09 18.20 20.96
N SER A 40 35.97 19.51 21.21
CA SER A 40 34.86 20.33 20.75
C SER A 40 34.78 20.40 19.22
N GLU A 41 35.92 20.58 18.54
CA GLU A 41 35.97 20.57 17.08
C GLU A 41 35.60 19.21 16.49
N THR A 42 36.09 18.13 17.10
CA THR A 42 35.76 16.76 16.68
C THR A 42 34.28 16.47 16.89
N PHE A 43 33.73 16.87 18.04
CA PHE A 43 32.31 16.73 18.34
C PHE A 43 31.44 17.53 17.36
N GLY A 44 31.84 18.76 17.02
CA GLY A 44 31.17 19.57 16.01
C GLY A 44 31.08 18.87 14.66
N LYS A 45 32.22 18.35 14.16
CA LYS A 45 32.28 17.58 12.90
C LYS A 45 31.43 16.31 12.94
N GLN A 46 31.45 15.59 14.06
CA GLN A 46 30.64 14.38 14.24
C GLN A 46 29.14 14.71 14.28
N SER A 47 28.75 15.77 14.98
CA SER A 47 27.36 16.23 15.06
C SER A 47 26.83 16.64 13.69
N GLU A 48 27.63 17.34 12.88
CA GLU A 48 27.27 17.71 11.51
C GLU A 48 27.10 16.48 10.61
N THR A 49 28.03 15.51 10.73
CA THR A 49 27.96 14.25 9.98
C THR A 49 26.71 13.45 10.36
N LEU A 50 26.40 13.36 11.66
CA LEU A 50 25.20 12.69 12.15
C LEU A 50 23.92 13.38 11.69
N LEU A 51 23.87 14.71 11.72
CA LEU A 51 22.73 15.48 11.22
C LEU A 51 22.50 15.21 9.73
N LYS A 52 23.56 15.23 8.93
CA LYS A 52 23.48 14.91 7.50
C LYS A 52 23.02 13.48 7.26
N ALA A 53 23.62 12.50 7.94
CA ALA A 53 23.22 11.10 7.83
C ALA A 53 21.76 10.88 8.22
N SER A 54 21.27 11.59 9.24
CA SER A 54 19.86 11.56 9.66
C SER A 54 18.94 12.14 8.58
N GLN A 55 19.29 13.28 7.99
CA GLN A 55 18.53 13.89 6.90
C GLN A 55 18.50 12.99 5.66
N ASP A 56 19.64 12.41 5.29
CA ASP A 56 19.74 11.46 4.16
C ASP A 56 18.89 10.21 4.42
N ALA A 57 18.88 9.69 5.65
CA ALA A 57 18.04 8.57 6.04
C ALA A 57 16.54 8.90 5.95
N VAL A 58 16.11 10.08 6.39
CA VAL A 58 14.71 10.54 6.24
C VAL A 58 14.33 10.63 4.76
N GLN A 59 15.17 11.26 3.93
CA GLN A 59 14.90 11.37 2.50
C GLN A 59 14.85 10.00 1.80
N ALA A 60 15.73 9.07 2.19
CA ALA A 60 15.73 7.71 1.68
C ALA A 60 14.45 6.96 2.09
N ALA A 61 14.04 7.08 3.37
CA ALA A 61 12.80 6.49 3.87
C ALA A 61 11.57 7.04 3.12
N GLU A 62 11.50 8.34 2.86
CA GLU A 62 10.43 8.94 2.07
C GLU A 62 10.42 8.45 0.62
N LYS A 63 11.59 8.36 -0.04
CA LYS A 63 11.70 7.83 -1.41
C LYS A 63 11.27 6.37 -1.47
N MET A 64 11.71 5.55 -0.50
CA MET A 64 11.29 4.16 -0.38
C MET A 64 9.78 4.06 -0.20
N HIS A 65 9.20 4.84 0.72
CA HIS A 65 7.76 4.84 0.95
C HIS A 65 6.98 5.22 -0.31
N ARG A 66 7.39 6.29 -1.01
CA ARG A 66 6.79 6.69 -2.30
C ARG A 66 6.89 5.60 -3.37
N ASN A 67 8.05 4.96 -3.51
CA ASN A 67 8.23 3.87 -4.46
C ASN A 67 7.41 2.63 -4.10
N THR A 68 7.33 2.28 -2.81
CA THR A 68 6.50 1.16 -2.33
C THR A 68 5.03 1.41 -2.67
N LEU A 69 4.50 2.61 -2.41
CA LEU A 69 3.12 2.97 -2.78
C LEU A 69 2.92 2.93 -4.30
N HIS A 70 3.88 3.42 -5.09
CA HIS A 70 3.80 3.39 -6.55
C HIS A 70 3.75 1.95 -7.09
N VAL A 71 4.66 1.09 -6.63
CA VAL A 71 4.74 -0.32 -7.04
C VAL A 71 3.50 -1.09 -6.59
N GLN A 72 3.02 -0.87 -5.37
CA GLN A 72 1.77 -1.48 -4.89
C GLN A 72 0.58 -1.05 -5.75
N ARG A 73 0.47 0.23 -6.10
CA ARG A 73 -0.57 0.75 -6.99
C ARG A 73 -0.47 0.15 -8.39
N GLU A 74 0.72 0.11 -9.00
CA GLU A 74 0.88 -0.47 -10.34
C GLU A 74 0.58 -1.97 -10.36
N ASN A 75 1.08 -2.72 -9.37
CA ASN A 75 0.76 -4.13 -9.20
C ASN A 75 -0.75 -4.33 -9.06
N PHE A 76 -1.40 -3.50 -8.25
CA PHE A 76 -2.84 -3.52 -8.10
C PHE A 76 -3.57 -3.23 -9.42
N MET A 77 -3.19 -2.19 -10.16
CA MET A 77 -3.82 -1.85 -11.44
C MET A 77 -3.65 -2.98 -12.47
N ASN A 78 -2.47 -3.62 -12.50
CA ASN A 78 -2.21 -4.76 -13.36
C ASN A 78 -3.05 -5.99 -12.96
N SER A 79 -3.14 -6.30 -11.66
CA SER A 79 -4.00 -7.37 -11.15
C SER A 79 -5.48 -7.10 -11.42
N ALA A 80 -5.94 -5.87 -11.21
CA ALA A 80 -7.31 -5.46 -11.48
C ALA A 80 -7.65 -5.61 -12.98
N LYS A 81 -6.75 -5.19 -13.88
CA LYS A 81 -6.92 -5.39 -15.33
C LYS A 81 -7.11 -6.86 -15.68
N PHE A 82 -6.22 -7.73 -15.19
CA PHE A 82 -6.30 -9.17 -15.47
C PHE A 82 -7.60 -9.80 -14.95
N ILE A 83 -8.05 -9.40 -13.74
CA ILE A 83 -9.28 -9.94 -13.17
C ILE A 83 -10.51 -9.44 -13.92
N VAL A 84 -10.55 -8.16 -14.32
CA VAL A 84 -11.63 -7.61 -15.17
C VAL A 84 -11.72 -8.38 -16.50
N GLU A 85 -10.58 -8.64 -17.13
CA GLU A 85 -10.52 -9.43 -18.37
C GLU A 85 -11.02 -10.88 -18.14
N SER A 86 -10.64 -11.51 -17.03
CA SER A 86 -11.10 -12.85 -16.66
C SER A 86 -12.61 -12.89 -16.44
N LEU A 87 -13.16 -11.92 -15.70
CA LEU A 87 -14.59 -11.76 -15.47
C LEU A 87 -15.35 -11.52 -16.76
N HIS A 88 -14.80 -10.70 -17.65
CA HIS A 88 -15.40 -10.44 -18.95
C HIS A 88 -15.47 -11.73 -19.78
N SER A 89 -14.38 -12.50 -19.86
CA SER A 89 -14.37 -13.81 -20.53
C SER A 89 -15.43 -14.74 -19.96
N MET A 90 -15.54 -14.81 -18.63
CA MET A 90 -16.52 -15.66 -17.96
C MET A 90 -17.97 -15.21 -18.20
N SER A 91 -18.23 -13.91 -18.25
CA SER A 91 -19.53 -13.36 -18.63
C SER A 91 -19.92 -13.81 -20.04
N VAL A 92 -18.97 -13.79 -20.97
CA VAL A 92 -19.19 -14.27 -22.34
C VAL A 92 -19.52 -15.77 -22.31
N ASP A 93 -18.76 -16.59 -21.59
CA ASP A 93 -19.01 -18.04 -21.51
C ASP A 93 -20.38 -18.37 -20.91
N LEU A 94 -20.80 -17.65 -19.86
CA LEU A 94 -22.14 -17.76 -19.28
C LEU A 94 -23.26 -17.52 -20.29
N THR A 95 -23.08 -16.55 -21.17
CA THR A 95 -24.10 -16.18 -22.17
C THR A 95 -24.18 -17.19 -23.30
N ARG A 96 -23.05 -17.80 -23.70
CA ARG A 96 -23.01 -18.86 -24.71
C ARG A 96 -23.82 -20.09 -24.29
N ILE A 97 -23.73 -20.47 -23.02
CA ILE A 97 -24.47 -21.61 -22.45
C ILE A 97 -25.97 -21.33 -22.29
N LYS A 98 -26.33 -20.05 -22.19
CA LYS A 98 -27.73 -19.62 -22.10
C LYS A 98 -28.46 -19.69 -23.45
N ASP A 99 -27.77 -19.38 -24.55
CA ASP A 99 -28.40 -19.17 -25.85
C ASP A 99 -28.29 -20.36 -26.83
N GLY A 100 -27.64 -21.47 -26.46
CA GLY A 100 -27.68 -22.75 -27.19
C GLY A 100 -26.90 -22.79 -28.51
N GLU A 101 -26.84 -21.69 -29.26
CA GLU A 101 -25.99 -21.46 -30.42
C GLU A 101 -25.68 -19.96 -30.45
N ILE A 102 -24.40 -19.59 -30.50
CA ILE A 102 -24.01 -18.18 -30.64
C ILE A 102 -24.57 -17.71 -31.98
N SER A 103 -25.60 -16.86 -31.97
CA SER A 103 -25.99 -16.17 -33.21
C SER A 103 -24.77 -15.38 -33.71
N GLU A 104 -24.34 -15.66 -34.93
CA GLU A 104 -23.19 -15.05 -35.59
C GLU A 104 -23.27 -13.50 -35.62
N LYS A 105 -24.50 -12.98 -35.51
CA LYS A 105 -24.82 -11.56 -35.39
C LYS A 105 -24.36 -10.94 -34.06
N THR A 106 -24.44 -11.71 -32.98
CA THR A 106 -23.97 -11.32 -31.63
C THR A 106 -22.45 -11.35 -31.55
N TRP A 107 -21.82 -12.33 -32.20
CA TRP A 107 -20.36 -12.43 -32.33
C TRP A 107 -19.75 -11.26 -33.13
N LYS A 108 -20.40 -10.84 -34.23
CA LYS A 108 -19.95 -9.69 -35.06
C LYS A 108 -20.11 -8.33 -34.38
N ALA A 109 -21.06 -8.16 -33.46
CA ALA A 109 -21.22 -6.93 -32.68
C ALA A 109 -20.10 -6.79 -31.62
N PHE A 110 -19.68 -7.90 -31.01
CA PHE A 110 -18.59 -7.95 -30.03
C PHE A 110 -17.21 -7.65 -30.63
N GLN A 111 -16.89 -8.18 -31.82
CA GLN A 111 -15.63 -7.89 -32.53
C GLN A 111 -15.42 -6.41 -32.89
N LYS A 112 -16.47 -5.59 -32.83
CA LYS A 112 -16.43 -4.15 -33.12
C LYS A 112 -16.35 -3.26 -31.88
N GLY A 113 -16.22 -3.84 -30.68
CA GLY A 113 -15.97 -3.09 -29.44
C GLY A 113 -17.22 -2.46 -28.80
N ASP A 114 -18.42 -2.84 -29.22
CA ASP A 114 -19.67 -2.33 -28.64
C ASP A 114 -20.26 -3.31 -27.62
N VAL A 115 -19.77 -3.20 -26.37
CA VAL A 115 -20.23 -3.98 -25.22
C VAL A 115 -21.64 -3.51 -24.75
N SER A 116 -22.01 -2.27 -25.04
CA SER A 116 -23.24 -1.62 -24.54
C SER A 116 -24.54 -2.19 -25.14
N ALA A 117 -24.50 -2.64 -26.39
CA ALA A 117 -25.64 -3.27 -27.07
C ALA A 117 -25.97 -4.65 -26.48
N PHE A 118 -24.95 -5.38 -26.05
CA PHE A 118 -25.06 -6.70 -25.43
C PHE A 118 -25.65 -6.60 -24.03
N THR A 119 -25.15 -5.66 -23.24
CA THR A 119 -25.64 -5.40 -21.89
C THR A 119 -27.05 -4.80 -21.88
N ARG A 120 -27.43 -3.97 -22.87
CA ARG A 120 -28.83 -3.55 -23.05
C ARG A 120 -29.77 -4.70 -23.39
N ARG A 121 -29.32 -5.70 -24.17
CA ARG A 121 -30.14 -6.88 -24.48
C ARG A 121 -30.34 -7.74 -23.23
N LEU A 122 -29.30 -7.91 -22.41
CA LEU A 122 -29.39 -8.57 -21.10
C LEU A 122 -30.20 -7.78 -20.07
N ALA A 123 -30.10 -6.45 -20.05
CA ALA A 123 -30.88 -5.58 -19.16
C ALA A 123 -32.34 -5.44 -19.59
N SER A 124 -32.65 -5.59 -20.88
CA SER A 124 -34.05 -5.69 -21.39
C SER A 124 -34.73 -7.01 -21.01
N VAL A 125 -34.01 -7.94 -20.39
CA VAL A 125 -34.54 -9.12 -19.71
C VAL A 125 -34.87 -8.72 -18.26
N THR A 126 -35.74 -7.73 -18.10
CA THR A 126 -36.36 -7.35 -16.81
C THR A 126 -37.70 -8.05 -16.63
N ASP A 127 -37.92 -9.16 -17.32
CA ASP A 127 -39.11 -9.98 -17.15
C ASP A 127 -38.82 -10.96 -16.01
N GLN A 128 -39.54 -10.86 -14.89
CA GLN A 128 -39.44 -11.76 -13.74
C GLN A 128 -39.38 -13.23 -14.19
N THR A 129 -40.13 -13.55 -15.25
CA THR A 129 -40.17 -14.82 -15.97
C THR A 129 -38.79 -15.35 -16.38
N ALA A 130 -37.87 -14.48 -16.81
CA ALA A 130 -36.55 -14.89 -17.27
C ALA A 130 -35.56 -15.11 -16.12
N ILE A 131 -35.69 -14.35 -15.03
CA ILE A 131 -34.96 -14.62 -13.79
C ILE A 131 -35.41 -15.97 -13.22
N ASP A 132 -36.71 -16.25 -13.22
CA ASP A 132 -37.24 -17.52 -12.73
C ASP A 132 -36.82 -18.71 -13.60
N LYS A 133 -36.78 -18.55 -14.92
CA LYS A 133 -36.16 -19.54 -15.83
C LYS A 133 -34.68 -19.74 -15.55
N ALA A 134 -33.93 -18.68 -15.28
CA ALA A 134 -32.51 -18.78 -14.95
C ALA A 134 -32.28 -19.45 -13.59
N ARG A 135 -33.17 -19.24 -12.61
CA ARG A 135 -33.18 -19.96 -11.32
C ARG A 135 -33.46 -21.45 -11.51
N ASP A 136 -34.46 -21.78 -12.31
CA ASP A 136 -34.80 -23.17 -12.64
C ASP A 136 -33.63 -23.87 -13.35
N LYS A 137 -32.99 -23.19 -14.31
CA LYS A 137 -31.77 -23.70 -14.97
C LYS A 137 -30.61 -23.82 -13.98
N PHE A 138 -30.37 -22.85 -13.10
CA PHE A 138 -29.35 -22.96 -12.05
C PHE A 138 -29.59 -24.18 -11.13
N ALA A 139 -30.85 -24.53 -10.86
CA ALA A 139 -31.22 -25.70 -10.07
C ALA A 139 -31.06 -27.03 -10.83
N LYS A 140 -31.23 -27.06 -12.16
CA LYS A 140 -31.23 -28.29 -12.97
C LYS A 140 -29.92 -28.56 -13.72
N ASP A 141 -29.20 -27.51 -14.10
CA ASP A 141 -28.02 -27.54 -14.96
C ASP A 141 -26.75 -27.26 -14.12
N THR A 142 -25.99 -28.33 -13.85
CA THR A 142 -24.76 -28.28 -13.05
C THR A 142 -23.67 -27.46 -13.72
N GLU A 143 -23.60 -27.49 -15.05
CA GLU A 143 -22.61 -26.74 -15.81
C GLU A 143 -22.88 -25.24 -15.66
N PHE A 144 -24.11 -24.80 -15.94
CA PHE A 144 -24.52 -23.41 -15.76
C PHE A 144 -24.30 -22.94 -14.32
N ARG A 145 -24.66 -23.75 -13.31
CA ARG A 145 -24.40 -23.46 -11.90
C ARG A 145 -22.92 -23.20 -11.62
N THR A 146 -22.04 -24.03 -12.17
CA THR A 146 -20.58 -23.93 -11.97
C THR A 146 -20.05 -22.61 -12.52
N TYR A 147 -20.45 -22.22 -13.73
CA TYR A 147 -20.04 -20.94 -14.31
C TYR A 147 -20.54 -19.75 -13.51
N VAL A 148 -21.81 -19.78 -13.06
CA VAL A 148 -22.40 -18.69 -12.26
C VAL A 148 -21.67 -18.54 -10.94
N GLN A 149 -21.43 -19.65 -10.23
CA GLN A 149 -20.71 -19.63 -8.96
C GLN A 149 -19.27 -19.13 -9.12
N ARG A 150 -18.58 -19.56 -10.18
CA ARG A 150 -17.22 -19.11 -10.46
C ARG A 150 -17.19 -17.62 -10.80
N TYR A 151 -18.19 -17.09 -11.51
CA TYR A 151 -18.29 -15.67 -11.84
C TYR A 151 -18.47 -14.82 -10.59
N ILE A 152 -19.43 -15.21 -9.74
CA ILE A 152 -19.69 -14.56 -8.45
C ILE A 152 -18.40 -14.51 -7.63
N ARG A 153 -17.70 -15.64 -7.48
CA ARG A 153 -16.46 -15.71 -6.71
C ARG A 153 -15.37 -14.77 -7.25
N GLN A 154 -15.12 -14.81 -8.56
CA GLN A 154 -14.10 -13.94 -9.16
C GLN A 154 -14.44 -12.46 -9.02
N PHE A 155 -15.73 -12.10 -9.08
CA PHE A 155 -16.16 -10.72 -8.93
C PHE A 155 -15.95 -10.26 -7.48
N GLU A 156 -16.30 -11.09 -6.51
CA GLU A 156 -16.11 -10.80 -5.08
C GLU A 156 -14.62 -10.67 -4.73
N GLU A 157 -13.77 -11.54 -5.26
CA GLU A 157 -12.30 -11.44 -5.13
C GLU A 157 -11.78 -10.12 -5.72
N MET A 158 -12.24 -9.74 -6.92
CA MET A 158 -11.89 -8.46 -7.55
C MET A 158 -12.35 -7.26 -6.71
N TYR A 159 -13.60 -7.30 -6.25
CA TYR A 159 -14.24 -6.21 -5.52
C TYR A 159 -13.58 -5.98 -4.16
N ALA A 160 -13.23 -7.05 -3.44
CA ALA A 160 -12.51 -6.98 -2.18
C ALA A 160 -11.08 -6.40 -2.35
N GLN A 161 -10.39 -6.79 -3.43
CA GLN A 161 -9.08 -6.22 -3.76
C GLN A 161 -9.17 -4.73 -4.08
N ALA A 162 -10.23 -4.32 -4.79
CA ALA A 162 -10.49 -2.91 -5.04
C ALA A 162 -10.73 -2.18 -3.71
N GLN A 163 -11.61 -2.66 -2.85
CA GLN A 163 -11.89 -2.02 -1.55
C GLN A 163 -10.66 -1.88 -0.66
N THR A 164 -9.72 -2.83 -0.70
CA THR A 164 -8.50 -2.79 0.13
C THR A 164 -7.49 -1.74 -0.34
N ASN A 165 -7.41 -1.49 -1.65
CA ASN A 165 -6.39 -0.63 -2.26
C ASN A 165 -6.92 0.75 -2.69
N ASP A 166 -8.23 0.99 -2.57
CA ASP A 166 -8.93 2.17 -3.06
C ASP A 166 -8.98 3.29 -2.00
N HIS A 167 -8.03 4.21 -2.07
CA HIS A 167 -8.10 5.47 -1.32
C HIS A 167 -9.24 6.33 -1.89
N GLY A 168 -10.40 6.32 -1.22
CA GLY A 168 -11.54 7.18 -1.55
C GLY A 168 -12.72 6.48 -2.25
N ALA A 169 -12.76 5.15 -2.29
CA ALA A 169 -13.89 4.35 -2.80
C ALA A 169 -14.26 4.58 -4.29
N MET A 170 -13.35 5.15 -5.10
CA MET A 170 -13.64 5.52 -6.50
C MET A 170 -13.62 4.30 -7.43
N LEU A 171 -12.69 3.37 -7.21
CA LEU A 171 -12.56 2.20 -8.06
C LEU A 171 -13.62 1.14 -7.74
N SER A 172 -13.87 0.91 -6.46
CA SER A 172 -14.94 0.03 -5.99
C SER A 172 -16.32 0.50 -6.48
N SER A 173 -16.61 1.80 -6.48
CA SER A 173 -17.86 2.35 -7.04
C SER A 173 -17.94 2.25 -8.56
N THR A 174 -16.82 2.45 -9.28
CA THR A 174 -16.76 2.23 -10.73
C THR A 174 -17.05 0.77 -11.09
N ILE A 175 -16.45 -0.18 -10.37
CA ILE A 175 -16.71 -1.61 -10.56
C ILE A 175 -18.18 -1.94 -10.25
N ALA A 176 -18.73 -1.44 -9.15
CA ALA A 176 -20.11 -1.72 -8.74
C ALA A 176 -21.14 -1.20 -9.76
N SER A 177 -20.90 -0.02 -10.34
CA SER A 177 -21.80 0.60 -11.33
C SER A 177 -21.62 0.07 -12.77
N SER A 178 -20.55 -0.70 -13.01
CA SER A 178 -20.25 -1.27 -14.32
C SER A 178 -21.26 -2.34 -14.78
N GLU A 179 -21.18 -2.70 -16.06
CA GLU A 179 -22.02 -3.75 -16.64
C GLU A 179 -21.77 -5.13 -16.03
N THR A 180 -20.52 -5.43 -15.66
CA THR A 180 -20.17 -6.65 -14.93
C THR A 180 -20.72 -6.63 -13.50
N GLY A 181 -20.76 -5.46 -12.85
CA GLY A 181 -21.42 -5.28 -11.55
C GLY A 181 -22.93 -5.56 -11.60
N LYS A 182 -23.62 -5.09 -12.65
CA LYS A 182 -25.05 -5.40 -12.87
C LYS A 182 -25.31 -6.87 -13.14
N LEU A 183 -24.44 -7.52 -13.92
CA LEU A 183 -24.52 -8.96 -14.15
C LEU A 183 -24.30 -9.74 -12.84
N TYR A 184 -23.31 -9.34 -12.04
CA TYR A 184 -23.06 -9.90 -10.71
C TYR A 184 -24.32 -9.86 -9.83
N GLU A 185 -24.96 -8.70 -9.69
CA GLU A 185 -26.20 -8.56 -8.90
C GLU A 185 -27.31 -9.50 -9.39
N THR A 186 -27.47 -9.60 -10.70
CA THR A 186 -28.46 -10.49 -11.31
C THR A 186 -28.16 -11.96 -11.00
N LEU A 187 -26.90 -12.37 -11.11
CA LEU A 187 -26.45 -13.74 -10.86
C LEU A 187 -26.50 -14.13 -9.39
N VAL A 188 -26.17 -13.21 -8.48
CA VAL A 188 -26.32 -13.37 -7.03
C VAL A 188 -27.79 -13.59 -6.67
N SER A 189 -28.70 -12.82 -7.26
CA SER A 189 -30.16 -12.98 -7.09
C SER A 189 -30.69 -14.31 -7.65
N ILE A 190 -30.13 -14.80 -8.76
CA ILE A 190 -30.43 -16.14 -9.31
C ILE A 190 -29.92 -17.24 -8.38
N ALA A 191 -28.72 -17.07 -7.82
CA ALA A 191 -28.11 -18.01 -6.89
C ALA A 191 -28.71 -17.96 -5.46
N GLY A 192 -29.58 -16.98 -5.17
CA GLY A 192 -30.17 -16.78 -3.84
C GLY A 192 -29.15 -16.36 -2.78
N LYS A 193 -28.05 -15.70 -3.19
CA LYS A 193 -26.98 -15.22 -2.30
C LYS A 193 -27.18 -13.74 -1.93
N LYS A 194 -26.44 -13.26 -0.94
CA LYS A 194 -26.32 -11.83 -0.63
C LYS A 194 -25.23 -11.19 -1.47
N SER A 195 -25.44 -9.94 -1.90
CA SER A 195 -24.48 -9.20 -2.71
C SER A 195 -23.41 -8.52 -1.83
N ALA A 196 -22.14 -8.72 -2.19
CA ALA A 196 -21.01 -8.04 -1.57
C ALA A 196 -21.00 -6.53 -1.83
N ILE A 197 -21.59 -6.06 -2.94
CA ILE A 197 -21.74 -4.63 -3.23
C ILE A 197 -22.70 -4.00 -2.21
N SER A 198 -23.82 -4.69 -1.92
CA SER A 198 -24.81 -4.22 -0.95
C SER A 198 -24.31 -4.25 0.50
N GLU A 199 -23.47 -5.23 0.85
CA GLU A 199 -22.87 -5.34 2.19
C GLU A 199 -21.71 -4.36 2.40
N GLY A 200 -20.94 -4.07 1.34
CA GLY A 200 -19.81 -3.13 1.38
C GLY A 200 -20.21 -1.68 1.66
N GLY A 201 -21.40 -1.25 1.20
CA GLY A 201 -21.92 0.10 1.42
C GLY A 201 -22.26 0.42 2.88
N VAL A 202 -22.52 -0.60 3.72
CA VAL A 202 -22.91 -0.41 5.13
C VAL A 202 -21.70 -0.16 6.04
N LYS A 203 -20.49 -0.57 5.65
CA LYS A 203 -19.26 -0.36 6.44
C LYS A 203 -18.56 0.98 6.19
N ALA A 204 -19.01 1.74 5.19
CA ALA A 204 -18.41 3.01 4.78
C ALA A 204 -19.26 4.24 5.20
N ALA A 205 -20.35 4.04 5.94
CA ALA A 205 -21.25 5.10 6.43
C ALA A 205 -21.12 5.30 7.94
#